data_AF-A0A1X7VDY7-F1
#
_entry.id   AF-A0A1X7VDY7-F1
#
_cell.length_a   1.000
_cell.length_b   1.000
_cell.length_c   1.000
_cell.angle_alpha   90.00
_cell.angle_beta   90.00
_cell.angle_gamma   90.00
#
_symmetry.space_group_name_H-M   'P 1'
#
loop_
_entity.id
_entity.type
_entity.pdbx_description
1 polymer ?
#
loop_
_entity_poly.entity_id
_entity_poly.type
_entity_poly.pdbx_seq_one_letter_code
_entity_poly.pdbx_strand_id
1 'polypeptide(L)' 'TASIDLSTHVFEDGMANVALSRVRTLNGLHLLSSDPVSVKVSNLSLLKLTASEVNFGMNYLKSRK' A
#
# COMPACT_ATOMS: atom_id res chain seq x y z
N THR A 1 -4.77 6.54 19.41
CA THR A 1 -3.53 7.09 18.83
C THR A 1 -2.58 5.95 18.55
N ALA A 2 -1.93 5.94 17.40
CA ALA A 2 -0.99 4.92 16.96
C ALA A 2 0.32 5.59 16.55
N SER A 3 1.45 4.97 16.88
CA SER A 3 2.78 5.41 16.46
C SER A 3 3.42 4.35 15.58
N ILE A 4 3.91 4.73 14.40
CA ILE A 4 4.61 3.83 13.49
C ILE A 4 5.99 4.40 13.22
N ASP A 5 7.02 3.58 13.42
CA ASP A 5 8.39 3.96 13.14
C ASP A 5 8.81 3.54 11.73
N LEU A 6 9.02 4.52 10.86
CA LEU A 6 9.46 4.33 9.48
C LEU A 6 10.95 4.65 9.30
N SER A 7 11.70 4.80 10.39
CA SER A 7 13.11 5.24 10.35
C SER A 7 14.09 4.20 9.82
N THR A 8 13.71 2.92 9.75
CA THR A 8 14.62 1.82 9.42
C THR A 8 13.94 0.70 8.63
N HIS A 9 14.73 -0.13 7.94
CA HIS A 9 14.31 -1.31 7.15
C HIS A 9 13.65 -2.45 7.97
N VAL A 10 12.93 -2.13 9.04
CA VAL A 10 12.19 -3.09 9.88
C VAL A 10 11.00 -3.69 9.12
N PHE A 11 10.42 -2.91 8.21
CA PHE A 11 9.31 -3.36 7.39
C PHE A 11 9.80 -4.00 6.10
N GLU A 12 9.42 -5.26 5.88
CA GLU A 12 9.54 -5.90 4.57
C GLU A 12 8.52 -5.27 3.59
N ASP A 13 8.66 -5.61 2.30
CA ASP A 13 7.83 -5.09 1.22
C ASP A 13 6.33 -5.23 1.56
N GLY A 14 5.62 -4.10 1.56
CA GLY A 14 4.19 -4.00 1.84
C GLY A 14 3.80 -3.96 3.33
N MET A 15 4.71 -4.24 4.28
CA MET A 15 4.36 -4.25 5.71
C MET A 15 4.03 -2.85 6.25
N ALA A 16 4.76 -1.82 5.80
CA ALA A 16 4.47 -0.44 6.17
C ALA A 16 3.04 -0.03 5.75
N ASN A 17 2.62 -0.44 4.55
CA ASN A 17 1.26 -0.20 4.06
C ASN A 17 0.20 -0.93 4.89
N VAL A 18 0.47 -2.18 5.30
CA VAL A 18 -0.42 -2.92 6.20
C VAL A 18 -0.56 -2.19 7.53
N ALA A 19 0.55 -1.77 8.14
CA ALA A 19 0.53 -1.02 9.41
C ALA A 19 -0.26 0.29 9.29
N LEU A 20 -0.03 1.06 8.22
CA LEU A 20 -0.73 2.31 7.95
C LEU A 20 -2.23 2.11 7.72
N SER A 21 -2.63 1.07 6.99
CA SER A 21 -4.04 0.76 6.73
C SER A 21 -4.87 0.44 7.98
N ARG A 22 -4.22 0.07 9.08
CA ARG A 22 -4.90 -0.20 10.37
C ARG A 22 -5.32 1.08 11.09
N VAL A 23 -4.75 2.22 10.71
CA VAL A 23 -4.99 3.48 11.40
C VAL A 23 -6.24 4.15 10.84
N ARG A 24 -7.25 4.31 11.71
CA ARG A 24 -8.59 4.78 11.31
C ARG A 24 -8.67 6.27 10.99
N THR A 25 -7.77 7.08 11.54
CA THR A 25 -7.76 8.54 11.35
C THR A 25 -6.32 9.04 11.32
N LEU A 26 -6.02 9.97 10.40
CA LEU A 26 -4.70 10.59 10.30
C LEU A 26 -4.35 11.39 11.56
N ASN A 27 -5.34 12.04 12.19
CA ASN A 27 -5.14 12.79 13.44
C ASN A 27 -4.69 11.91 14.61
N GLY A 28 -4.95 10.60 14.54
CA GLY A 28 -4.50 9.63 15.52
C GLY A 28 -3.15 8.98 15.17
N LEU A 29 -2.50 9.36 14.07
CA LEU A 29 -1.26 8.78 13.58
C LEU A 29 -0.05 9.67 13.91
N HIS A 30 0.95 9.12 14.58
CA HIS A 30 2.27 9.73 14.71
C HIS A 30 3.30 8.87 13.97
N LEU A 31 4.01 9.46 13.02
CA LEU A 31 5.11 8.81 12.31
C LEU A 31 6.44 9.16 12.98
N LEU A 32 7.17 8.16 13.43
CA LEU A 32 8.54 8.32 13.92
C LEU A 32 9.46 8.19 12.70
N SER A 33 10.05 9.32 12.27
CA SER A 33 10.73 9.47 10.98
C SER A 33 9.83 9.20 9.76
N SER A 34 10.12 9.86 8.64
CA SER A 34 9.40 9.64 7.38
C SER A 34 10.42 9.52 6.26
N ASP A 35 11.08 8.36 6.20
CA ASP A 35 11.89 8.02 5.04
C ASP A 35 10.98 7.35 4.00
N PRO A 36 10.72 7.98 2.84
CA PRO A 36 9.90 7.38 1.78
C PRO A 36 10.48 6.04 1.26
N VAL A 37 11.78 5.79 1.44
CA VAL A 37 12.43 4.52 1.06
C VAL A 37 12.00 3.34 1.94
N SER A 38 11.44 3.62 3.13
CA SER A 38 10.91 2.58 4.03
C SER A 38 9.59 1.96 3.56
N VAL A 39 8.83 2.66 2.71
CA VAL A 39 7.54 2.18 2.18
C VAL A 39 7.79 1.50 0.84
N LYS A 40 8.30 0.27 0.90
CA LYS A 40 8.54 -0.55 -0.30
C LYS A 40 7.31 -1.37 -0.66
N VAL A 41 7.10 -1.55 -1.96
CA VAL A 41 6.11 -2.46 -2.53
C VAL A 41 6.86 -3.39 -3.47
N SER A 42 6.54 -4.68 -3.42
CA SER A 42 7.17 -5.63 -4.34
C SER A 42 6.77 -5.33 -5.79
N ASN A 43 7.73 -5.36 -6.72
CA ASN A 43 7.47 -5.15 -8.15
C ASN A 43 6.45 -6.16 -8.70
N LEU A 44 6.45 -7.39 -8.16
CA LEU A 44 5.49 -8.43 -8.52
C LEU A 44 4.06 -8.05 -8.10
N SER A 45 3.88 -7.48 -6.92
CA SER A 45 2.58 -6.99 -6.45
C SER A 45 2.05 -5.86 -7.33
N LEU A 46 2.93 -4.94 -7.77
CA LEU A 46 2.56 -3.86 -8.67
C LEU A 46 2.15 -4.39 -10.05
N LEU A 47 2.91 -5.31 -10.63
CA LEU A 47 2.57 -5.96 -11.90
C LEU A 47 1.23 -6.71 -11.84
N LYS A 48 0.95 -7.38 -10.71
CA LYS A 48 -0.31 -8.11 -10.51
C LYS A 48 -1.50 -7.15 -10.40
N LEU A 49 -1.32 -5.99 -9.75
CA LEU A 49 -2.35 -4.96 -9.66
C LEU A 49 -2.68 -4.40 -11.05
N THR A 50 -1.67 -4.00 -11.83
CA THR A 50 -1.89 -3.43 -13.17
C THR A 50 -2.56 -4.45 -14.10
N ALA A 51 -2.15 -5.72 -14.04
CA ALA A 51 -2.81 -6.79 -14.79
C ALA A 51 -4.29 -6.98 -14.36
N SER A 52 -4.58 -6.88 -13.06
CA SER A 52 -5.94 -6.98 -12.53
C SER A 52 -6.82 -5.81 -12.99
N GLU A 53 -6.30 -4.59 -13.02
CA GLU A 53 -7.03 -3.40 -13.49
C GLU A 53 -7.39 -3.51 -14.98
N VAL A 54 -6.45 -3.98 -15.81
CA VAL A 54 -6.69 -4.23 -17.24
C VAL A 54 -7.77 -5.29 -17.42
N ASN A 55 -7.68 -6.41 -16.71
CA ASN A 55 -8.67 -7.48 -16.77
C ASN A 55 -10.06 -7.01 -16.32
N PHE A 56 -10.12 -6.21 -15.24
CA PHE A 56 -11.36 -5.61 -14.77
C PHE A 56 -11.98 -4.70 -15.85
N GLY A 57 -11.20 -3.82 -16.46
CA GLY A 57 -11.65 -2.94 -17.54
C GLY A 57 -12.18 -3.73 -18.75
N MET A 58 -11.46 -4.77 -19.18
CA MET A 58 -11.89 -5.64 -20.28
C MET A 58 -13.20 -6.36 -19.97
N ASN A 59 -13.33 -6.93 -18.77
CA ASN A 59 -14.55 -7.62 -18.34
C ASN A 59 -15.72 -6.64 -18.24
N TYR A 60 -15.51 -5.45 -17.67
CA TYR A 60 -16.52 -4.40 -17.58
C TYR A 60 -17.04 -3.99 -18.97
N LEU A 61 -16.15 -3.79 -19.94
CA LEU A 61 -16.53 -3.46 -21.31
C LEU A 61 -17.29 -4.61 -21.99
N LYS A 62 -16.94 -5.86 -21.70
CA LYS A 62 -17.62 -7.05 -22.24
C LYS A 62 -19.04 -7.19 -21.68
N SER A 63 -19.25 -6.90 -20.39
CA SER A 63 -20.57 -6.94 -19.75
C SER A 63 -21.53 -5.82 -20.19
N ARG A 64 -21.03 -4.81 -20.91
CA ARG A 64 -21.81 -3.67 -21.41
C ARG A 64 -22.28 -3.84 -22.87
N LYS A 65 -21.96 -4.96 -23.50
CA LYS A 65 -22.45 -5.37 -24.82
C LYS A 65 -23.49 -6.48 -24.67
#